data_AF-A0A3B0SR53-F1
#
_entry.id   AF-A0A3B0SR53-F1
#
_cell.length_a   1.000
_cell.length_b   1.000
_cell.length_c   1.000
_cell.angle_alpha   90.00
_cell.angle_beta   90.00
_cell.angle_gamma   90.00
#
_symmetry.space_group_name_H-M   'P 1'
#
loop_
_entity.id
_entity.type
_entity.pdbx_description
1 polymer ?
#
loop_
_entity_poly.entity_id
_entity_poly.type
_entity_poly.pdbx_seq_one_letter_code
_entity_poly.pdbx_strand_id
1 'polypeptide(L)'
;FSLHPGGIMTPLQRHLETEEMVALGWIDETGEVSQAAKAMFKTPEQGCTTTLWCATSAQLNDRGGEYCEDCDIAQLMDENSPRYLHVAPWAADDGAAARLWVETEKMLAA
;
A
#
# COMPACT_ATOMS: atom_id res chain seq x y z
N PHE A 1 -9.31 1.35 10.06
CA PHE A 1 -8.73 0.50 9.01
C PHE A 1 -7.51 1.20 8.44
N SER A 2 -6.52 0.43 8.03
CA SER A 2 -5.44 0.86 7.15
C SER A 2 -5.62 0.16 5.80
N LEU A 3 -5.01 0.66 4.73
CA LEU A 3 -5.18 0.04 3.41
C LEU A 3 -4.01 0.30 2.46
N HIS A 4 -3.92 -0.55 1.44
CA HIS A 4 -3.10 -0.34 0.25
C HIS A 4 -3.99 -0.07 -0.97
N PRO A 5 -3.82 1.06 -1.68
CA PRO A 5 -4.66 1.39 -2.83
C PRO A 5 -4.22 0.66 -4.12
N GLY A 6 -3.10 -0.08 -4.07
CA GLY A 6 -2.40 -0.58 -5.25
C GLY A 6 -1.35 0.41 -5.77
N GLY A 7 -0.56 -0.01 -6.76
CA GLY A 7 0.39 0.88 -7.43
C GLY A 7 -0.34 1.89 -8.31
N ILE A 8 -0.10 3.18 -8.10
CA ILE A 8 -0.70 4.28 -8.89
C ILE A 8 0.42 5.24 -9.27
N MET A 9 0.47 5.61 -10.56
CA MET A 9 1.44 6.58 -11.06
C MET A 9 0.92 7.97 -10.75
N THR A 10 1.39 8.53 -9.62
CA THR A 10 0.97 9.85 -9.14
C THR A 10 2.20 10.77 -9.12
N PRO A 11 2.07 12.04 -8.70
CA PRO A 11 3.25 12.85 -8.44
C PRO A 11 4.13 12.34 -7.29
N LEU A 12 3.78 11.26 -6.57
CA LEU A 12 4.62 10.68 -5.51
C LEU A 12 6.01 10.30 -6.02
N GLN A 13 6.09 9.80 -7.25
CA GLN A 13 7.33 9.36 -7.89
C GLN A 13 8.18 10.51 -8.50
N ARG A 14 7.73 11.77 -8.44
CA ARG A 14 8.33 12.93 -9.15
C ARG A 14 9.80 13.25 -8.81
N HIS A 15 10.32 12.68 -7.73
CA HIS A 15 11.69 12.89 -7.26
C HIS A 15 12.57 11.63 -7.41
N LEU A 16 12.03 10.56 -8.01
CA LEU A 16 12.85 9.43 -8.41
C LEU A 16 13.59 9.78 -9.70
N GLU A 17 14.84 9.36 -9.79
CA GLU A 17 15.62 9.51 -11.01
C GLU A 17 14.99 8.67 -12.14
N THR A 18 15.06 9.16 -13.36
CA THR A 18 14.50 8.48 -14.55
C THR A 18 15.10 7.09 -14.70
N GLU A 19 16.41 6.95 -14.48
CA GLU A 19 17.15 5.69 -14.56
C GLU A 19 16.62 4.67 -13.56
N GLU A 20 16.22 5.10 -12.35
CA GLU A 20 15.62 4.23 -11.35
C GLU A 20 14.22 3.76 -11.80
N MET A 21 13.40 4.68 -12.33
CA MET A 21 12.06 4.33 -12.83
C MET A 21 12.13 3.39 -14.05
N VAL A 22 13.13 3.54 -14.92
CA VAL A 22 13.40 2.59 -16.02
C VAL A 22 13.84 1.23 -15.47
N ALA A 23 14.77 1.20 -14.50
CA ALA A 23 15.25 -0.04 -13.89
C ALA A 23 14.12 -0.81 -13.16
N LEU A 24 13.17 -0.09 -12.55
CA LEU A 24 11.97 -0.65 -11.95
C LEU A 24 10.90 -1.06 -12.98
N GLY A 25 11.11 -0.75 -14.26
CA GLY A 25 10.18 -1.03 -15.35
C GLY A 25 8.90 -0.19 -15.30
N TRP A 26 8.91 0.95 -14.61
CA TRP A 26 7.76 1.84 -14.48
C TRP A 26 7.57 2.72 -15.72
N ILE A 27 8.68 3.19 -16.28
CA ILE A 27 8.74 3.93 -17.54
C ILE A 27 9.72 3.24 -18.50
N ASP A 28 9.62 3.53 -19.78
CA ASP A 28 10.59 3.13 -20.79
C ASP A 28 11.71 4.17 -20.98
N GLU A 29 12.67 3.87 -21.86
CA GLU A 29 13.80 4.76 -22.16
C GLU A 29 13.38 6.11 -22.76
N THR A 30 12.14 6.22 -23.24
CA THR A 30 11.58 7.47 -23.78
C THR A 30 10.91 8.34 -22.71
N GLY A 31 10.81 7.82 -21.49
CA GLY A 31 10.15 8.48 -20.36
C GLY A 31 8.65 8.21 -20.25
N GLU A 32 8.11 7.35 -21.12
CA GLU A 32 6.68 7.01 -21.14
C GLU A 32 6.40 5.81 -20.23
N VAL A 33 5.19 5.72 -19.67
CA VAL A 33 4.80 4.58 -18.81
C VAL A 33 4.90 3.27 -19.60
N SER A 34 5.66 2.31 -19.07
CA SER A 34 5.96 1.05 -19.75
C SER A 34 4.69 0.21 -19.94
N GLN A 35 4.71 -0.73 -20.88
CA GLN A 35 3.57 -1.64 -21.09
C GLN A 35 3.32 -2.55 -19.87
N ALA A 36 4.38 -2.94 -19.15
CA ALA A 36 4.26 -3.71 -17.92
C ALA A 36 3.62 -2.87 -16.81
N ALA A 37 4.02 -1.60 -16.68
CA ALA A 37 3.45 -0.69 -15.72
C ALA A 37 1.98 -0.40 -16.02
N LYS A 38 1.58 -0.22 -17.29
CA LYS A 38 0.17 -0.08 -17.70
C LYS A 38 -0.70 -1.27 -17.32
N ALA A 39 -0.11 -2.47 -17.21
CA ALA A 39 -0.83 -3.69 -16.80
C ALA A 39 -0.92 -3.86 -15.28
N MET A 40 0.03 -3.32 -14.52
CA MET A 40 0.11 -3.50 -13.06
C MET A 40 -0.37 -2.28 -12.25
N PHE A 41 -0.26 -1.08 -12.81
CA PHE A 41 -0.66 0.15 -12.14
C PHE A 41 -2.12 0.46 -12.41
N LYS A 42 -2.79 0.94 -11.36
CA LYS A 42 -4.16 1.42 -11.38
C LYS A 42 -4.19 2.89 -11.81
N THR A 43 -5.33 3.32 -12.39
CA THR A 43 -5.64 4.76 -12.47
C THR A 43 -5.94 5.31 -11.07
N PRO A 44 -5.91 6.64 -10.85
CA PRO A 44 -6.34 7.22 -9.58
C PRO A 44 -7.75 6.82 -9.15
N GLU A 45 -8.70 6.72 -10.09
CA GLU A 45 -10.08 6.30 -9.83
C GLU A 45 -10.15 4.83 -9.40
N GLN A 46 -9.37 3.95 -10.03
CA GLN A 46 -9.27 2.56 -9.59
C GLN A 46 -8.56 2.45 -8.24
N GLY A 47 -7.54 3.27 -8.00
CA GLY A 47 -6.77 3.30 -6.76
C GLY A 47 -7.58 3.75 -5.54
N CYS A 48 -8.56 4.63 -5.72
CA CYS A 48 -9.40 5.08 -4.62
C CYS A 48 -10.43 4.04 -4.15
N THR A 49 -10.66 2.98 -4.94
CA THR A 49 -11.72 2.00 -4.67
C THR A 49 -11.60 1.32 -3.31
N THR A 50 -10.40 0.89 -2.92
CA THR A 50 -10.19 0.27 -1.60
C THR A 50 -10.44 1.26 -0.46
N THR A 51 -10.09 2.53 -0.65
CA THR A 51 -10.43 3.60 0.30
C THR A 51 -11.93 3.77 0.45
N LEU A 52 -12.67 3.85 -0.65
CA LEU A 52 -14.12 3.97 -0.64
C LEU A 52 -14.78 2.74 -0.01
N TRP A 53 -14.28 1.55 -0.34
CA TRP A 53 -14.75 0.29 0.24
C TRP A 53 -14.54 0.28 1.76
N CYS A 54 -13.35 0.64 2.25
CA CYS A 54 -13.08 0.73 3.69
C CYS A 54 -14.01 1.72 4.41
N ALA A 55 -14.34 2.82 3.74
CA ALA A 55 -15.18 3.87 4.31
C ALA A 55 -16.69 3.54 4.32
N THR A 56 -17.15 2.62 3.46
CA THR A 56 -18.59 2.45 3.17
C THR A 56 -19.09 1.02 3.24
N SER A 57 -18.20 0.02 3.24
CA SER A 57 -18.59 -1.40 3.22
C SER A 57 -19.18 -1.83 4.55
N ALA A 58 -20.42 -2.35 4.51
CA ALA A 58 -21.08 -2.92 5.68
C ALA A 58 -20.34 -4.14 6.26
N GLN A 59 -19.45 -4.77 5.50
CA GLN A 59 -18.63 -5.90 5.97
C GLN A 59 -17.66 -5.51 7.10
N LEU A 60 -17.39 -4.21 7.24
CA LEU A 60 -16.46 -3.67 8.23
C LEU A 60 -17.15 -3.07 9.46
N ASN A 61 -18.49 -3.04 9.53
CA ASN A 61 -19.24 -2.34 10.58
C ASN A 61 -18.84 -2.76 12.01
N ASP A 62 -18.59 -4.05 12.22
CA ASP A 62 -18.24 -4.62 13.53
C ASP A 62 -16.76 -5.01 13.62
N ARG A 63 -15.91 -4.41 12.77
CA ARG A 63 -14.47 -4.70 12.68
C ARG A 63 -13.65 -3.45 12.96
N GLY A 64 -12.44 -3.64 13.46
CA GLY A 64 -11.50 -2.56 13.74
C GLY A 64 -10.06 -3.06 13.57
N GLY A 65 -9.14 -2.15 13.26
CA GLY A 65 -7.72 -2.50 13.11
C GLY A 65 -7.33 -3.27 11.84
N GLU A 66 -8.28 -3.65 10.99
CA GLU A 66 -7.97 -4.42 9.75
C GLU A 66 -7.12 -3.61 8.76
N TYR A 67 -6.28 -4.36 8.03
CA TYR A 67 -5.57 -3.91 6.84
C TYR A 67 -6.30 -4.41 5.59
N CYS A 68 -6.55 -3.53 4.64
CA CYS A 68 -7.36 -3.82 3.47
C CYS A 68 -6.59 -3.61 2.16
N GLU A 69 -6.86 -4.45 1.17
CA GLU A 69 -6.34 -4.32 -0.19
C GLU A 69 -7.37 -4.85 -1.19
N ASP A 70 -7.38 -4.32 -2.41
CA ASP A 70 -8.26 -4.79 -3.49
C ASP A 70 -9.75 -4.93 -3.12
N CYS A 71 -10.24 -3.96 -2.34
CA CYS A 71 -11.63 -3.91 -1.86
C CYS A 71 -12.02 -5.11 -0.97
N ASP A 72 -11.06 -5.65 -0.23
CA ASP A 72 -11.29 -6.69 0.78
C ASP A 72 -10.32 -6.53 1.97
N ILE A 73 -10.52 -7.34 3.02
CA ILE A 73 -9.54 -7.51 4.10
C ILE A 73 -8.37 -8.33 3.56
N ALA A 74 -7.16 -7.82 3.70
CA ALA A 74 -5.97 -8.49 3.18
C ALA A 74 -5.70 -9.81 3.90
N GLN A 75 -5.13 -10.77 3.16
CA GLN A 75 -4.63 -12.01 3.74
C GLN A 75 -3.30 -11.76 4.46
N LEU A 76 -2.89 -12.69 5.33
CA LEU A 76 -1.53 -12.71 5.84
C LEU A 76 -0.57 -13.20 4.76
N MET A 77 0.56 -12.50 4.61
CA MET A 77 1.63 -12.90 3.72
C MET A 77 2.25 -14.23 4.16
N ASP A 78 2.54 -15.08 3.17
CA ASP A 78 3.36 -16.27 3.25
C ASP A 78 4.64 -16.14 2.40
N GLU A 79 5.44 -17.21 2.33
CA GLU A 79 6.69 -17.25 1.56
C GLU A 79 6.52 -17.11 0.04
N ASN A 80 5.31 -17.32 -0.49
CA ASN A 80 5.00 -17.26 -1.92
C ASN A 80 4.29 -15.96 -2.31
N SER A 81 3.93 -15.13 -1.33
CA SER A 81 3.16 -13.92 -1.56
C SER A 81 4.00 -12.88 -2.31
N PRO A 82 3.45 -12.20 -3.33
CA PRO A 82 4.11 -11.07 -3.95
C PRO A 82 4.39 -9.98 -2.91
N ARG A 83 5.57 -9.35 -3.00
CA ARG A 83 6.01 -8.32 -2.04
C ARG A 83 5.04 -7.13 -1.86
N TYR A 84 4.16 -6.91 -2.83
CA TYR A 84 3.22 -5.79 -2.88
C TYR A 84 1.77 -6.18 -2.55
N LEU A 85 1.54 -7.42 -2.12
CA LEU A 85 0.25 -7.93 -1.68
C LEU A 85 0.37 -8.56 -0.29
N HIS A 86 -0.77 -8.60 0.41
CA HIS A 86 -0.96 -9.22 1.71
C HIS A 86 -0.27 -8.44 2.84
N VAL A 87 -0.79 -8.63 4.06
CA VAL A 87 -0.24 -7.98 5.25
C VAL A 87 0.89 -8.83 5.82
N ALA A 88 2.03 -8.19 6.08
CA ALA A 88 3.14 -8.87 6.71
C ALA A 88 2.79 -9.33 8.13
N PRO A 89 3.17 -10.54 8.58
CA PRO A 89 2.81 -11.04 9.91
C PRO A 89 3.26 -10.12 11.05
N TRP A 90 4.42 -9.47 10.92
CA TRP A 90 4.93 -8.53 11.93
C TRP A 90 4.15 -7.21 11.99
N ALA A 91 3.37 -6.86 10.96
CA ALA A 91 2.49 -5.69 11.00
C ALA A 91 1.23 -5.95 11.85
N ALA A 92 0.92 -7.21 12.15
CA ALA A 92 -0.19 -7.65 13.00
C ALA A 92 0.27 -8.07 14.42
N ASP A 93 1.44 -7.59 14.88
CA ASP A 93 1.94 -7.82 16.24
C ASP A 93 1.56 -6.63 17.15
N ASP A 94 0.51 -6.84 17.97
CA ASP A 94 0.03 -5.86 18.95
C ASP A 94 1.10 -5.43 19.96
N GLY A 95 1.99 -6.35 20.35
CA GLY A 95 3.08 -6.07 21.27
C GLY A 95 4.13 -5.15 20.64
N ALA A 96 4.47 -5.38 19.37
CA ALA A 96 5.36 -4.51 18.62
C ALA A 96 4.74 -3.12 18.40
N ALA A 97 3.45 -3.06 18.04
CA ALA A 97 2.71 -1.81 17.87
C ALA A 97 2.68 -0.99 19.17
N ALA A 98 2.39 -1.61 20.32
CA ALA A 98 2.37 -0.94 21.61
C ALA A 98 3.74 -0.36 21.99
N ARG A 99 4.83 -1.10 21.74
CA ARG A 99 6.20 -0.59 21.96
C ARG A 99 6.51 0.60 21.05
N LEU A 100 6.17 0.50 19.77
CA LEU A 100 6.40 1.58 18.81
C LEU A 100 5.65 2.86 19.22
N TRP A 101 4.42 2.72 19.71
CA TRP A 101 3.62 3.84 20.21
C TRP A 101 4.35 4.60 21.32
N VAL A 102 4.78 3.89 22.36
CA VAL A 102 5.49 4.48 23.51
C VAL A 102 6.77 5.20 23.08
N GLU A 103 7.56 4.61 22.18
CA GLU A 103 8.78 5.27 21.69
C GLU A 103 8.46 6.52 20.84
N THR A 104 7.38 6.48 20.05
CA THR A 104 6.95 7.61 19.24
C THR A 104 6.49 8.78 20.13
N GLU A 105 5.72 8.51 21.19
CA GLU A 105 5.32 9.53 22.17
C GLU A 105 6.53 10.23 22.80
N LYS A 106 7.58 9.48 23.17
CA LYS A 106 8.82 10.06 23.70
C LYS A 106 9.52 10.96 22.69
N MET A 107 9.58 10.56 21.42
CA MET A 107 10.22 11.34 20.36
C MET A 107 9.50 12.66 20.10
N LEU A 108 8.16 12.66 20.16
CA LEU A 108 7.35 13.86 19.93
C LEU A 108 7.34 14.83 21.12
N ALA A 109 7.66 14.35 22.32
CA ALA A 109 7.70 15.16 23.54
C ALA A 109 9.06 15.85 23.77
N ALA A 110 10.08 15.54 22.95
CA ALA A 110 11.42 16.13 22.98
C ALA A 110 11.53 17.37 22.08
#